data_AF-A0A9N8ETF7-F1
#
_entry.id   AF-A0A9N8ETF7-F1
#
_cell.length_a   1.000
_cell.length_b   1.000
_cell.length_c   1.000
_cell.angle_alpha   90.00
_cell.angle_beta   90.00
_cell.angle_gamma   90.00
#
_symmetry.space_group_name_H-M   'P 1'
#
loop_
_entity.id
_entity.type
_entity.pdbx_description
1 polymer ?
#
loop_
_entity_poly.entity_id
_entity_poly.type
_entity_poly.pdbx_seq_one_letter_code
_entity_poly.pdbx_strand_id
1 'polypeptide(L)'
;MADDSSDDDIDPDLQIVTPEEMLEHGMKLIGWKEKQLKRKSKKRWRKWCYLFAADFRAKPHVVCQMWEDLQSTELTEAYLQPLERNLDQFLYALHFLKAYPTEKQRQNKWHISDRVLRDTGWFYLTKLAAMKAIKIVWLDVGDDIWCGSVDGTHIKSWEPTHDKYPKNPSAFSWKHHSAGFNCEVALSLKESKIVWINGPFEAGTNDISMFTAEGGLCERLHATGKKVIADNGYRGHDDVISRPN
;
A
#
# COMPACT_ATOMS: atom_id res chain seq x y z
N MET A 1 -18.75 -20.44 -39.86
CA MET A 1 -18.11 -20.84 -38.60
C MET A 1 -16.86 -20.01 -38.50
N ALA A 2 -16.94 -18.89 -37.77
CA ALA A 2 -15.81 -18.06 -37.46
C ALA A 2 -15.34 -18.49 -36.07
N ASP A 3 -14.16 -19.07 -36.01
CA ASP A 3 -13.43 -19.34 -34.78
C ASP A 3 -12.66 -18.05 -34.47
N ASP A 4 -13.23 -17.25 -33.58
CA ASP A 4 -12.65 -15.99 -33.09
C ASP A 4 -11.91 -16.32 -31.79
N SER A 5 -10.72 -16.90 -31.93
CA SER A 5 -9.77 -16.99 -30.83
C SER A 5 -9.13 -15.61 -30.67
N SER A 6 -9.69 -14.82 -29.76
CA SER A 6 -9.03 -13.65 -29.20
C SER A 6 -7.78 -14.12 -28.45
N ASP A 7 -6.68 -14.22 -29.17
CA ASP A 7 -5.35 -14.14 -28.57
C ASP A 7 -5.26 -12.74 -27.96
N ASP A 8 -5.37 -12.68 -26.64
CA ASP A 8 -5.09 -11.49 -25.85
C ASP A 8 -3.78 -10.86 -26.35
N ASP A 9 -3.84 -9.61 -26.82
CA ASP A 9 -2.69 -8.79 -27.19
C ASP A 9 -1.82 -8.54 -25.95
N ILE A 10 -0.99 -9.53 -25.61
CA ILE A 10 0.07 -9.37 -24.60
C ILE A 10 1.10 -8.43 -25.21
N ASP A 11 1.24 -7.24 -24.64
CA ASP A 11 2.34 -6.31 -24.94
C ASP A 11 3.66 -7.11 -24.92
N PRO A 12 4.35 -7.27 -26.07
CA PRO A 12 5.51 -8.16 -26.19
C PRO A 12 6.68 -7.75 -25.29
N ASP A 13 6.65 -6.55 -24.70
CA ASP A 13 7.67 -6.04 -23.79
C ASP A 13 7.38 -6.28 -22.29
N LEU A 14 6.24 -6.89 -21.93
CA LEU A 14 5.86 -7.11 -20.52
C LEU A 14 6.87 -8.02 -19.80
N GLN A 15 7.51 -7.52 -18.74
CA GLN A 15 8.40 -8.30 -17.89
C GLN A 15 7.60 -9.03 -16.82
N ILE A 16 7.08 -10.21 -17.17
CA ILE A 16 6.40 -11.12 -16.24
C ILE A 16 7.44 -11.81 -15.35
N VAL A 17 7.26 -11.72 -14.03
CA VAL A 17 8.14 -12.34 -13.04
C VAL A 17 7.29 -13.21 -12.12
N THR A 18 7.55 -14.52 -12.12
CA THR A 18 6.81 -15.44 -11.25
C THR A 18 7.13 -15.20 -9.77
N PRO A 19 6.25 -15.60 -8.83
CA PRO A 19 6.52 -15.48 -7.39
C PRO A 19 7.83 -16.16 -6.95
N GLU A 20 8.17 -17.29 -7.57
CA GLU A 20 9.42 -18.00 -7.34
C GLU A 20 10.65 -17.21 -7.78
N GLU A 21 10.61 -16.64 -8.98
CA GLU A 21 11.67 -15.81 -9.54
C GLU A 21 11.83 -14.52 -8.74
N MET A 22 10.73 -13.83 -8.43
CA MET A 22 10.72 -12.62 -7.60
C MET A 22 11.36 -12.89 -6.24
N LEU A 23 10.98 -14.00 -5.60
CA LEU A 23 11.58 -14.39 -4.33
C LEU A 23 13.07 -14.68 -4.48
N GLU A 24 13.48 -15.47 -5.48
CA GLU A 24 14.89 -15.80 -5.65
C GLU A 24 15.74 -14.58 -5.98
N HIS A 25 15.24 -13.71 -6.84
CA HIS A 25 15.86 -12.46 -7.23
C HIS A 25 16.04 -11.52 -6.03
N GLY A 26 14.96 -11.22 -5.31
CA GLY A 26 15.04 -10.34 -4.13
C GLY A 26 15.87 -10.92 -2.99
N MET A 27 15.85 -12.24 -2.77
CA MET A 27 16.69 -12.85 -1.74
C MET A 27 18.18 -12.81 -2.13
N LYS A 28 18.52 -13.03 -3.40
CA LYS A 28 19.90 -12.82 -3.91
C LYS A 28 20.33 -11.37 -3.72
N LEU A 29 19.43 -10.42 -4.01
CA LEU A 29 19.67 -8.99 -3.84
C LEU A 29 20.05 -8.65 -2.39
N ILE A 30 19.37 -9.24 -1.40
CA ILE A 30 19.67 -9.07 0.04
C ILE A 30 20.95 -9.83 0.48
N GLY A 31 21.58 -10.60 -0.41
CA GLY A 31 22.85 -11.29 -0.16
C GLY A 31 22.72 -12.77 0.22
N TRP A 32 21.54 -13.39 0.02
CA TRP A 32 21.40 -14.83 0.21
C TRP A 32 22.14 -15.60 -0.88
N LYS A 33 22.99 -16.54 -0.47
CA LYS A 33 23.80 -17.36 -1.39
C LYS A 33 22.93 -18.42 -2.06
N GLU A 34 23.27 -18.79 -3.29
CA GLU A 34 22.55 -19.84 -4.03
C GLU A 34 22.46 -21.16 -3.26
N LYS A 35 23.52 -21.56 -2.55
CA LYS A 35 23.51 -22.77 -1.71
C LYS A 35 22.44 -22.72 -0.60
N GLN A 36 22.11 -21.52 -0.10
CA GLN A 36 21.05 -21.33 0.90
C GLN A 36 19.68 -21.38 0.22
N LEU A 37 19.54 -20.81 -0.97
CA LEU A 37 18.31 -20.82 -1.76
C LEU A 37 17.97 -22.22 -2.28
N LYS A 38 18.96 -23.07 -2.61
CA LYS A 38 18.75 -24.49 -2.97
C LYS A 38 18.11 -25.32 -1.85
N ARG A 39 18.11 -24.82 -0.60
CA ARG A 39 17.41 -25.45 0.55
C ARG A 39 15.95 -25.01 0.66
N LYS A 40 15.47 -24.14 -0.24
CA LYS A 40 14.07 -23.80 -0.41
C LYS A 40 13.33 -25.07 -0.80
N SER A 41 12.42 -25.49 0.07
CA SER A 41 11.50 -26.59 -0.20
C SER A 41 10.08 -26.05 -0.20
N LYS A 42 9.18 -26.68 -0.97
CA LYS A 42 7.75 -26.33 -0.97
C LYS A 42 7.17 -26.33 0.45
N LYS A 43 7.61 -27.27 1.31
CA LYS A 43 7.22 -27.36 2.73
C LYS A 43 7.62 -26.11 3.55
N ARG A 44 8.61 -25.34 3.11
CA ARG A 44 9.10 -24.12 3.78
C ARG A 44 8.75 -22.83 3.02
N TRP A 45 8.00 -22.90 1.92
CA TRP A 45 7.66 -21.76 1.08
C TRP A 45 7.12 -20.57 1.88
N ARG A 46 6.16 -20.83 2.79
CA ARG A 46 5.59 -19.79 3.67
C ARG A 46 6.66 -19.04 4.46
N LYS A 47 7.65 -19.75 5.03
CA LYS A 47 8.77 -19.13 5.76
C LYS A 47 9.59 -18.22 4.85
N TRP A 48 9.89 -18.66 3.64
CA TRP A 48 10.66 -17.86 2.68
C TRP A 48 9.90 -16.61 2.24
N CYS A 49 8.58 -16.70 2.01
CA CYS A 49 7.74 -15.54 1.74
C CYS A 49 7.74 -14.53 2.90
N TYR A 50 7.75 -15.00 4.16
CA TYR A 50 7.86 -14.10 5.31
C TYR A 50 9.22 -13.42 5.41
N LEU A 51 10.31 -14.13 5.12
CA LEU A 51 11.65 -13.54 5.08
C LEU A 51 11.74 -12.47 3.98
N PHE A 52 11.25 -12.77 2.78
CA PHE A 52 11.19 -11.80 1.69
C PHE A 52 10.37 -10.56 2.08
N ALA A 53 9.18 -10.73 2.65
CA ALA A 53 8.34 -9.62 3.08
C ALA A 53 8.94 -8.80 4.23
N ALA A 54 9.87 -9.35 5.00
CA ALA A 54 10.58 -8.63 6.03
C ALA A 54 11.46 -7.51 5.45
N ASP A 55 12.04 -7.73 4.26
CA ASP A 55 12.87 -6.75 3.55
C ASP A 55 12.09 -5.93 2.51
N PHE A 56 11.09 -6.49 1.83
CA PHE A 56 10.38 -5.84 0.71
C PHE A 56 8.90 -5.54 0.98
N ARG A 57 8.48 -5.56 2.25
CA ARG A 57 7.14 -5.23 2.76
C ARG A 57 5.99 -6.18 2.43
N ALA A 58 5.99 -6.84 1.28
CA ALA A 58 4.92 -7.73 0.86
C ALA A 58 5.44 -9.11 0.43
N LYS A 59 4.54 -10.09 0.34
CA LYS A 59 4.88 -11.45 -0.15
C LYS A 59 5.23 -11.38 -1.64
N PRO A 60 6.03 -12.33 -2.17
CA PRO A 60 6.49 -12.28 -3.56
C PRO A 60 5.36 -12.10 -4.59
N HIS A 61 4.28 -12.87 -4.50
CA HIS A 61 3.15 -12.74 -5.43
C HIS A 61 2.49 -11.35 -5.42
N VAL A 62 2.46 -10.66 -4.28
CA VAL A 62 1.95 -9.29 -4.20
C VAL A 62 2.89 -8.33 -4.90
N VAL A 63 4.21 -8.52 -4.74
CA VAL A 63 5.24 -7.72 -5.40
C VAL A 63 5.25 -7.97 -6.91
N CYS A 64 5.02 -9.20 -7.36
CA CYS A 64 4.80 -9.53 -8.78
C CYS A 64 3.59 -8.77 -9.33
N GLN A 65 2.45 -8.81 -8.63
CA GLN A 65 1.26 -8.08 -9.05
C GLN A 65 1.52 -6.57 -9.13
N MET A 66 2.21 -5.99 -8.14
CA MET A 66 2.60 -4.57 -8.19
C MET A 66 3.51 -4.27 -9.39
N TRP A 67 4.45 -5.16 -9.69
CA TRP A 67 5.36 -5.01 -10.82
C TRP A 67 4.63 -5.07 -12.17
N GLU A 68 3.70 -6.01 -12.32
CA GLU A 68 2.86 -6.15 -13.51
C GLU A 68 1.90 -4.97 -13.67
N ASP A 69 1.24 -4.55 -12.58
CA ASP A 69 0.31 -3.43 -12.56
C ASP A 69 0.97 -2.13 -13.08
N LEU A 70 2.22 -1.86 -12.71
CA LEU A 70 2.95 -0.67 -13.18
C LEU A 70 3.28 -0.72 -14.68
N GLN A 71 3.34 -1.90 -15.27
CA GLN A 71 3.65 -2.08 -16.69
C GLN A 71 2.41 -2.14 -17.58
N SER A 72 1.24 -2.49 -17.02
CA SER A 72 0.00 -2.67 -17.77
C SER A 72 -1.04 -1.57 -17.52
N THR A 73 -0.81 -0.69 -16.54
CA THR A 73 -1.76 0.39 -16.22
C THR A 73 -1.86 1.44 -17.32
N GLU A 74 -3.08 1.86 -17.64
CA GLU A 74 -3.34 2.99 -18.54
C GLU A 74 -3.08 4.36 -17.88
N LEU A 75 -2.87 4.40 -16.55
CA LEU A 75 -2.61 5.65 -15.83
C LEU A 75 -1.18 6.11 -16.10
N THR A 76 -1.03 7.16 -16.92
CA THR A 76 0.27 7.73 -17.32
C THR A 76 1.20 8.02 -16.13
N GLU A 77 0.64 8.50 -15.02
CA GLU A 77 1.40 8.81 -13.80
C GLU A 77 2.03 7.57 -13.16
N ALA A 78 1.37 6.40 -13.26
CA ALA A 78 1.82 5.13 -12.70
C ALA A 78 2.54 4.23 -13.72
N TYR A 79 2.29 4.41 -15.02
CA TYR A 79 2.83 3.57 -16.08
C TYR A 79 4.35 3.61 -16.15
N LEU A 80 4.98 2.45 -16.31
CA LEU A 80 6.42 2.26 -16.39
C LEU A 80 6.84 1.91 -17.82
N GLN A 81 7.57 2.81 -18.46
CA GLN A 81 8.05 2.63 -19.83
C GLN A 81 9.04 1.47 -19.91
N PRO A 82 9.14 0.74 -21.05
CA PRO A 82 10.06 -0.38 -21.21
C PRO A 82 11.51 -0.09 -20.79
N LEU A 83 12.03 1.10 -21.12
CA LEU A 83 13.40 1.52 -20.76
C LEU A 83 13.59 1.85 -19.27
N GLU A 84 12.50 2.07 -18.54
CA GLU A 84 12.52 2.37 -17.11
C GLU A 84 12.45 1.10 -16.26
N ARG A 85 12.08 -0.05 -16.87
CA ARG A 85 11.87 -1.34 -16.19
C ARG A 85 13.18 -1.89 -15.64
N ASN A 86 13.39 -1.69 -14.34
CA ASN A 86 14.53 -2.22 -13.60
C ASN A 86 14.07 -2.84 -12.27
N LEU A 87 14.03 -4.18 -12.24
CA LEU A 87 13.56 -4.94 -11.09
C LEU A 87 14.39 -4.70 -9.81
N ASP A 88 15.71 -4.52 -9.93
CA ASP A 88 16.56 -4.21 -8.77
C ASP A 88 16.20 -2.88 -8.14
N GLN A 89 16.04 -1.83 -8.95
CA GLN A 89 15.67 -0.50 -8.47
C GLN A 89 14.27 -0.47 -7.87
N PHE A 90 13.32 -1.21 -8.46
CA PHE A 90 12.01 -1.42 -7.87
C PHE A 90 12.10 -2.07 -6.49
N LEU A 91 12.89 -3.12 -6.34
CA LEU A 91 13.10 -3.78 -5.05
C LEU A 91 13.88 -2.90 -4.04
N TYR A 92 14.81 -2.06 -4.49
CA TYR A 92 15.44 -1.05 -3.65
C TYR A 92 14.42 -0.03 -3.12
N ALA A 93 13.48 0.39 -3.96
CA ALA A 93 12.39 1.28 -3.57
C ALA A 93 11.47 0.63 -2.52
N LEU A 94 11.09 -0.64 -2.71
CA LEU A 94 10.30 -1.38 -1.72
C LEU A 94 11.04 -1.57 -0.40
N HIS A 95 12.34 -1.87 -0.45
CA HIS A 95 13.17 -1.94 0.76
C HIS A 95 13.28 -0.58 1.45
N PHE A 96 13.42 0.52 0.69
CA PHE A 96 13.37 1.87 1.24
C PHE A 96 12.04 2.14 1.94
N LEU A 97 10.92 1.78 1.33
CA LEU A 97 9.59 1.93 1.93
C LEU A 97 9.37 1.03 3.16
N LYS A 98 10.03 -0.13 3.23
CA LYS A 98 9.90 -1.09 4.34
C LYS A 98 10.72 -0.67 5.56
N ALA A 99 12.01 -0.42 5.35
CA ALA A 99 12.97 -0.21 6.43
C ALA A 99 13.23 1.28 6.72
N TYR A 100 12.86 2.16 5.78
CA TYR A 100 13.14 3.59 5.82
C TYR A 100 14.58 3.97 6.24
N PRO A 101 15.63 3.30 5.71
CA PRO A 101 17.01 3.59 6.05
C PRO A 101 17.47 4.95 5.53
N THR A 102 18.46 5.54 6.21
CA THR A 102 19.18 6.74 5.74
C THR A 102 19.88 6.50 4.40
N GLU A 103 20.17 7.57 3.65
CA GLU A 103 20.87 7.45 2.37
C GLU A 103 22.21 6.71 2.46
N LYS A 104 23.00 6.97 3.51
CA LYS A 104 24.27 6.28 3.74
C LYS A 104 24.10 4.80 4.07
N GLN A 105 23.09 4.44 4.85
CA GLN A 105 22.77 3.02 5.08
C GLN A 105 22.38 2.31 3.78
N ARG A 106 21.62 2.97 2.89
CA ARG A 106 21.27 2.41 1.57
C ARG A 106 22.52 2.25 0.68
N GLN A 107 23.35 3.29 0.59
CA GLN A 107 24.60 3.23 -0.18
C GLN A 107 25.51 2.10 0.31
N ASN A 108 25.65 1.94 1.63
CA ASN A 108 26.47 0.89 2.21
C ASN A 108 25.89 -0.52 1.95
N LYS A 109 24.55 -0.66 1.93
CA LYS A 109 23.89 -1.94 1.67
C LYS A 109 23.99 -2.37 0.21
N TRP A 110 23.76 -1.44 -0.72
CA TRP A 110 23.62 -1.76 -2.14
C TRP A 110 24.88 -1.46 -2.95
N HIS A 111 25.85 -0.76 -2.37
CA HIS A 111 27.07 -0.28 -3.07
C HIS A 111 26.78 0.55 -4.32
N ILE A 112 25.64 1.25 -4.32
CA ILE A 112 25.20 2.19 -5.37
C ILE A 112 25.23 3.60 -4.79
N SER A 113 25.52 4.61 -5.63
CA SER A 113 25.52 6.01 -5.17
C SER A 113 24.19 6.39 -4.50
N ASP A 114 24.28 7.18 -3.44
CA ASP A 114 23.13 7.71 -2.70
C ASP A 114 22.17 8.48 -3.60
N ARG A 115 22.69 9.31 -4.52
CA ARG A 115 21.91 10.03 -5.52
C ARG A 115 21.03 9.10 -6.34
N VAL A 116 21.61 8.06 -6.96
CA VAL A 116 20.86 7.10 -7.77
C VAL A 116 19.79 6.40 -6.94
N LEU A 117 20.11 5.96 -5.72
CA LEU A 117 19.15 5.28 -4.83
C LEU A 117 18.02 6.19 -4.36
N ARG A 118 18.27 7.49 -4.18
CA ARG A 118 17.23 8.48 -3.89
C ARG A 118 16.31 8.67 -5.09
N ASP A 119 16.89 8.97 -6.24
CA ASP A 119 16.12 9.37 -7.43
C ASP A 119 15.28 8.18 -7.93
N THR A 120 15.89 7.00 -8.04
CA THR A 120 15.18 5.76 -8.44
C THR A 120 14.19 5.30 -7.37
N GLY A 121 14.55 5.42 -6.09
CA GLY A 121 13.66 5.08 -4.99
C GLY A 121 12.37 5.89 -5.03
N TRP A 122 12.47 7.21 -5.16
CA TRP A 122 11.28 8.06 -5.26
C TRP A 122 10.53 7.87 -6.57
N PHE A 123 11.23 7.66 -7.70
CA PHE A 123 10.60 7.36 -8.99
C PHE A 123 9.62 6.18 -8.91
N TYR A 124 10.05 5.03 -8.35
CA TYR A 124 9.16 3.88 -8.21
C TYR A 124 8.08 4.09 -7.15
N LEU A 125 8.39 4.78 -6.04
CA LEU A 125 7.39 5.03 -4.99
C LEU A 125 6.30 6.00 -5.42
N THR A 126 6.59 7.01 -6.24
CA THR A 126 5.57 7.92 -6.77
C THR A 126 4.67 7.21 -7.77
N LYS A 127 5.23 6.35 -8.63
CA LYS A 127 4.46 5.48 -9.54
C LYS A 127 3.50 4.56 -8.77
N LEU A 128 3.99 3.90 -7.72
CA LEU A 128 3.16 3.08 -6.82
C LEU A 128 2.11 3.90 -6.07
N ALA A 129 2.42 5.13 -5.67
CA ALA A 129 1.45 6.00 -5.03
C ALA A 129 0.32 6.42 -5.99
N ALA A 130 0.64 6.70 -7.25
CA ALA A 130 -0.35 7.05 -8.27
C ALA A 130 -1.37 5.93 -8.52
N MET A 131 -0.97 4.65 -8.37
CA MET A 131 -1.88 3.50 -8.47
C MET A 131 -3.06 3.57 -7.48
N LYS A 132 -2.98 4.39 -6.42
CA LYS A 132 -4.11 4.66 -5.52
C LYS A 132 -5.37 5.05 -6.29
N ALA A 133 -5.25 5.81 -7.39
CA ALA A 133 -6.38 6.27 -8.19
C ALA A 133 -7.22 5.13 -8.80
N ILE A 134 -6.61 3.96 -9.03
CA ILE A 134 -7.29 2.78 -9.60
C ILE A 134 -7.55 1.72 -8.52
N LYS A 135 -6.63 1.57 -7.56
CA LYS A 135 -6.69 0.49 -6.55
C LYS A 135 -7.56 0.85 -5.35
N ILE A 136 -7.73 2.13 -5.03
CA ILE A 136 -8.60 2.60 -3.93
C ILE A 136 -9.75 3.41 -4.55
N VAL A 137 -10.73 2.68 -5.05
CA VAL A 137 -11.92 3.25 -5.70
C VAL A 137 -13.16 2.80 -4.95
N TRP A 138 -14.13 3.71 -4.89
CA TRP A 138 -15.44 3.37 -4.35
C TRP A 138 -16.10 2.37 -5.30
N LEU A 139 -16.46 1.20 -4.79
CA LEU A 139 -17.12 0.16 -5.57
C LEU A 139 -18.63 0.38 -5.53
N ASP A 140 -19.28 0.14 -6.68
CA ASP A 140 -20.72 -0.02 -6.68
C ASP A 140 -21.06 -1.35 -6.00
N VAL A 141 -21.62 -1.26 -4.80
CA VAL A 141 -22.01 -2.43 -3.99
C VAL A 141 -23.37 -3.00 -4.40
N GLY A 142 -23.94 -2.54 -5.53
CA GLY A 142 -25.23 -3.00 -6.03
C GLY A 142 -26.36 -2.63 -5.09
N ASP A 143 -27.30 -3.55 -4.84
CA ASP A 143 -28.49 -3.30 -4.01
C ASP A 143 -28.23 -3.43 -2.51
N ASP A 144 -27.08 -3.98 -2.09
CA ASP A 144 -26.76 -4.19 -0.68
C ASP A 144 -26.62 -2.85 0.06
N ILE A 145 -27.26 -2.74 1.22
CA ILE A 145 -27.17 -1.54 2.07
C ILE A 145 -25.78 -1.45 2.73
N TRP A 146 -25.23 -2.58 3.17
CA TRP A 146 -23.93 -2.65 3.86
C TRP A 146 -22.79 -2.75 2.85
N CYS A 147 -21.97 -1.71 2.76
CA CYS A 147 -20.93 -1.61 1.74
C CYS A 147 -19.52 -1.96 2.24
N GLY A 148 -19.23 -1.72 3.52
CA GLY A 148 -17.87 -1.83 4.05
C GLY A 148 -17.77 -1.85 5.57
N SER A 149 -16.57 -2.18 6.06
CA SER A 149 -16.16 -1.91 7.44
C SER A 149 -15.16 -0.75 7.46
N VAL A 150 -15.31 0.19 8.38
CA VAL A 150 -14.42 1.35 8.52
C VAL A 150 -13.74 1.38 9.89
N ASP A 151 -12.48 1.81 9.90
CA ASP A 151 -11.70 2.03 11.12
C ASP A 151 -10.66 3.16 10.94
N GLY A 152 -10.30 3.78 12.05
CA GLY A 152 -9.18 4.72 12.16
C GLY A 152 -7.86 3.99 12.39
N THR A 153 -6.83 4.31 11.60
CA THR A 153 -5.51 3.70 11.73
C THR A 153 -4.40 4.73 11.90
N HIS A 154 -3.65 4.60 12.99
CA HIS A 154 -2.54 5.50 13.27
C HIS A 154 -1.25 5.02 12.60
N ILE A 155 -0.58 5.93 11.92
CA ILE A 155 0.72 5.75 11.29
C ILE A 155 1.76 6.56 12.09
N LYS A 156 2.81 5.89 12.55
CA LYS A 156 3.90 6.56 13.28
C LYS A 156 4.68 7.49 12.36
N SER A 157 5.04 8.67 12.86
CA SER A 157 5.88 9.65 12.16
C SER A 157 6.98 10.20 13.06
N TRP A 158 7.86 11.00 12.48
CA TRP A 158 8.73 11.90 13.23
C TRP A 158 7.92 13.09 13.73
N GLU A 159 8.37 13.69 14.84
CA GLU A 159 7.71 14.86 15.43
C GLU A 159 7.63 16.00 14.41
N PRO A 160 6.42 16.46 14.04
CA PRO A 160 6.30 17.62 13.18
C PRO A 160 6.78 18.87 13.94
N THR A 161 7.40 19.80 13.23
CA THR A 161 7.78 21.09 13.80
C THR A 161 6.54 21.83 14.27
N HIS A 162 6.59 22.43 15.47
CA HIS A 162 5.51 23.21 16.03
C HIS A 162 6.04 24.53 16.60
N ASP A 163 5.36 25.63 16.27
CA ASP A 163 5.86 26.99 16.54
C ASP A 163 6.05 27.29 18.04
N LYS A 164 5.20 26.72 18.90
CA LYS A 164 5.16 27.04 20.34
C LYS A 164 5.69 25.95 21.26
N TYR A 165 5.75 24.71 20.79
CA TYR A 165 5.95 23.55 21.67
C TYR A 165 7.03 22.66 21.08
N PRO A 166 7.92 22.09 21.91
CA PRO A 166 8.90 21.11 21.45
C PRO A 166 8.28 19.82 20.88
N LYS A 167 7.02 19.54 21.23
CA LYS A 167 6.22 18.43 20.73
C LYS A 167 4.84 18.95 20.38
N ASN A 168 4.29 18.55 19.24
CA ASN A 168 2.95 18.90 18.82
C ASN A 168 1.93 17.95 19.48
N PRO A 169 1.12 18.41 20.47
CA PRO A 169 0.17 17.55 21.14
C PRO A 169 -0.92 17.02 20.20
N SER A 170 -1.28 17.77 19.15
CA SER A 170 -2.30 17.32 18.20
C SER A 170 -1.81 16.19 17.30
N ALA A 171 -0.51 16.08 17.07
CA ALA A 171 0.10 14.96 16.36
C ALA A 171 0.39 13.75 17.26
N PHE A 172 0.05 13.79 18.55
CA PHE A 172 0.36 12.69 19.47
C PHE A 172 -0.58 11.49 19.26
N SER A 173 0.00 10.33 18.94
CA SER A 173 -0.71 9.05 18.89
C SER A 173 -0.60 8.32 20.21
N TRP A 174 -1.74 8.15 20.89
CA TRP A 174 -1.84 7.29 22.08
C TRP A 174 -1.50 5.82 21.78
N LYS A 175 -1.75 5.36 20.55
CA LYS A 175 -1.47 3.98 20.12
C LYS A 175 0.02 3.68 20.00
N HIS A 176 0.81 4.65 19.54
CA HIS A 176 2.26 4.49 19.34
C HIS A 176 3.11 5.16 20.43
N HIS A 177 2.47 5.92 21.32
CA HIS A 177 3.12 6.79 22.30
C HIS A 177 4.18 7.71 21.67
N SER A 178 3.89 8.23 20.48
CA SER A 178 4.76 9.12 19.70
C SER A 178 3.95 9.97 18.73
N ALA A 179 4.61 10.90 18.03
CA ALA A 179 4.01 11.58 16.89
C ALA A 179 3.51 10.57 15.84
N GLY A 180 2.43 10.94 15.17
CA GLY A 180 1.83 10.17 14.12
C GLY A 180 0.74 10.93 13.37
N PHE A 181 0.19 10.22 12.39
CA PHE A 181 -1.00 10.61 11.66
C PHE A 181 -2.10 9.58 11.88
N ASN A 182 -3.36 9.97 11.73
CA ASN A 182 -4.50 9.06 11.66
C ASN A 182 -5.06 9.08 10.24
N CYS A 183 -5.49 7.92 9.75
CA CYS A 183 -6.21 7.78 8.50
C CYS A 183 -7.46 6.94 8.74
N GLU A 184 -8.57 7.35 8.17
CA GLU A 184 -9.76 6.51 8.07
C GLU A 184 -9.62 5.58 6.86
N VAL A 185 -9.85 4.28 7.03
CA VAL A 185 -9.78 3.29 5.95
C VAL A 185 -11.05 2.46 5.94
N ALA A 186 -11.71 2.35 4.78
CA ALA A 186 -12.83 1.42 4.62
C ALA A 186 -12.48 0.25 3.69
N LEU A 187 -12.82 -0.95 4.15
CA LEU A 187 -12.69 -2.21 3.42
C LEU A 187 -14.07 -2.65 2.93
N SER A 188 -14.16 -3.15 1.71
CA SER A 188 -15.41 -3.74 1.21
C SER A 188 -15.76 -5.01 2.01
N LEU A 189 -17.05 -5.21 2.29
CA LEU A 189 -17.53 -6.46 2.90
C LEU A 189 -17.62 -7.61 1.88
N LYS A 190 -17.74 -7.30 0.60
CA LYS A 190 -17.93 -8.27 -0.49
C LYS A 190 -16.61 -8.63 -1.16
N GLU A 191 -15.74 -7.64 -1.33
CA GLU A 191 -14.45 -7.80 -2.01
C GLU A 191 -13.30 -7.58 -1.03
N SER A 192 -12.18 -8.30 -1.22
CA SER A 192 -10.95 -8.06 -0.46
C SER A 192 -10.22 -6.80 -0.96
N LYS A 193 -10.89 -5.64 -0.93
CA LYS A 193 -10.40 -4.35 -1.46
C LYS A 193 -10.61 -3.22 -0.45
N ILE A 194 -9.67 -2.27 -0.46
CA ILE A 194 -9.84 -0.96 0.18
C ILE A 194 -10.67 -0.10 -0.78
N VAL A 195 -11.79 0.44 -0.31
CA VAL A 195 -12.72 1.24 -1.12
C VAL A 195 -12.69 2.72 -0.78
N TRP A 196 -12.08 3.06 0.36
CA TRP A 196 -12.00 4.41 0.86
C TRP A 196 -10.74 4.60 1.71
N ILE A 197 -10.14 5.77 1.58
CA ILE A 197 -9.14 6.27 2.52
C ILE A 197 -9.29 7.78 2.65
N ASN A 198 -9.36 8.26 3.89
CA ASN A 198 -9.39 9.68 4.22
C ASN A 198 -8.22 10.03 5.14
N GLY A 199 -7.52 11.12 4.85
CA GLY A 199 -6.31 11.56 5.55
C GLY A 199 -5.08 11.72 4.64
N PRO A 200 -3.90 11.98 5.23
CA PRO A 200 -3.61 11.89 6.66
C PRO A 200 -4.17 13.06 7.48
N PHE A 201 -4.65 12.77 8.68
CA PHE A 201 -4.97 13.74 9.74
C PHE A 201 -3.95 13.67 10.86
N GLU A 202 -3.86 14.69 11.71
CA GLU A 202 -3.04 14.60 12.92
C GLU A 202 -3.53 13.46 13.83
N ALA A 203 -2.63 12.73 14.50
CA ALA A 203 -3.03 11.54 15.25
C ALA A 203 -4.00 11.80 16.42
N GLY A 204 -4.09 13.02 16.93
CA GLY A 204 -5.06 13.41 17.96
C GLY A 204 -6.48 13.58 17.42
N THR A 205 -6.67 13.59 16.10
CA THR A 205 -7.99 13.67 15.47
C THR A 205 -8.76 12.38 15.74
N ASN A 206 -9.95 12.52 16.32
CA ASN A 206 -10.83 11.39 16.59
C ASN A 206 -11.48 10.86 15.31
N ASP A 207 -11.89 9.59 15.33
CA ASP A 207 -12.38 8.91 14.14
C ASP A 207 -13.68 9.53 13.60
N ILE A 208 -14.57 9.98 14.49
CA ILE A 208 -15.81 10.61 14.08
C ILE A 208 -15.58 11.95 13.36
N SER A 209 -14.57 12.73 13.74
CA SER A 209 -14.26 14.00 13.07
C SER A 209 -13.69 13.76 11.68
N MET A 210 -12.94 12.68 11.47
CA MET A 210 -12.49 12.28 10.13
C MET A 210 -13.67 11.80 9.27
N PHE A 211 -14.58 11.04 9.87
CA PHE A 211 -15.78 10.51 9.22
C PHE A 211 -16.71 11.63 8.71
N THR A 212 -16.92 12.66 9.54
CA THR A 212 -17.82 13.79 9.26
C THR A 212 -17.12 15.00 8.65
N ALA A 213 -15.82 14.90 8.32
CA ALA A 213 -15.13 15.99 7.64
C ALA A 213 -15.81 16.28 6.29
N GLU A 214 -15.67 17.51 5.79
CA GLU A 214 -16.17 17.88 4.46
C GLU A 214 -15.59 16.94 3.39
N GLY A 215 -16.46 16.37 2.54
CA GLY A 215 -16.07 15.34 1.58
C GLY A 215 -15.69 13.99 2.19
N GLY A 216 -15.95 13.79 3.49
CA GLY A 216 -15.65 12.57 4.24
C GLY A 216 -16.56 11.39 3.89
N LEU A 217 -16.35 10.27 4.57
CA LEU A 217 -17.11 9.05 4.31
C LEU A 217 -18.60 9.22 4.60
N CYS A 218 -18.96 10.02 5.61
CA CYS A 218 -20.35 10.28 5.97
C CYS A 218 -21.16 10.78 4.77
N GLU A 219 -20.71 11.88 4.14
CA GLU A 219 -21.39 12.48 2.99
C GLU A 219 -21.54 11.48 1.83
N ARG A 220 -20.52 10.68 1.58
CA ARG A 220 -20.55 9.63 0.55
C ARG A 220 -21.58 8.55 0.84
N LEU A 221 -21.71 8.11 2.09
CA LEU A 221 -22.71 7.13 2.49
C LEU A 221 -24.13 7.68 2.35
N HIS A 222 -24.37 8.92 2.75
CA HIS A 222 -25.65 9.59 2.51
C HIS A 222 -25.98 9.70 1.03
N ALA A 223 -25.02 10.13 0.20
CA ALA A 223 -25.23 10.29 -1.24
C ALA A 223 -25.55 8.97 -1.96
N THR A 224 -25.06 7.85 -1.42
CA THR A 224 -25.24 6.52 -2.01
C THR A 224 -26.36 5.71 -1.34
N GLY A 225 -26.92 6.19 -0.23
CA GLY A 225 -27.88 5.45 0.59
C GLY A 225 -27.29 4.18 1.21
N LYS A 226 -25.96 4.13 1.39
CA LYS A 226 -25.24 2.96 1.91
C LYS A 226 -24.87 3.14 3.38
N LYS A 227 -24.49 2.03 4.01
CA LYS A 227 -24.05 1.98 5.40
C LYS A 227 -22.75 1.21 5.57
N VAL A 228 -22.02 1.50 6.64
CA VAL A 228 -20.78 0.80 7.04
C VAL A 228 -20.86 0.26 8.45
N ILE A 229 -20.07 -0.78 8.72
CA ILE A 229 -19.87 -1.32 10.07
C ILE A 229 -18.63 -0.65 10.65
N ALA A 230 -18.73 -0.11 11.86
CA ALA A 230 -17.64 0.55 12.56
C ALA A 230 -17.60 0.15 14.03
N ASP A 231 -16.53 0.54 14.72
CA ASP A 231 -16.42 0.35 16.16
C ASP A 231 -17.19 1.44 16.94
N ASN A 232 -17.03 1.44 18.27
CA ASN A 232 -17.72 2.37 19.14
C ASN A 232 -17.17 3.80 19.15
N GLY A 233 -16.11 4.10 18.38
CA GLY A 233 -15.59 5.45 18.15
C GLY A 233 -16.48 6.29 17.23
N TYR A 234 -17.31 5.65 16.41
CA TYR A 234 -18.14 6.28 15.37
C TYR A 234 -19.59 6.56 15.83
N ARG A 235 -19.78 7.17 16.99
CA ARG A 235 -21.12 7.38 17.58
C ARG A 235 -21.87 8.55 16.95
N GLY A 236 -23.20 8.47 16.94
CA GLY A 236 -24.09 9.59 16.59
C GLY A 236 -24.60 9.61 15.15
N HIS A 237 -24.31 8.56 14.37
CA HIS A 237 -24.63 8.46 12.93
C HIS A 237 -25.24 7.10 12.59
N ASP A 238 -26.25 6.67 13.37
CA ASP A 238 -26.88 5.34 13.28
C ASP A 238 -27.66 5.12 11.96
N ASP A 239 -27.91 6.20 11.24
CA ASP A 239 -28.49 6.19 9.91
C ASP A 239 -27.52 5.68 8.83
N VAL A 240 -26.21 5.87 9.00
CA VAL A 240 -25.16 5.42 8.06
C VAL A 240 -24.15 4.44 8.64
N ILE A 241 -24.12 4.26 9.97
CA ILE A 241 -23.17 3.37 10.67
C ILE A 241 -23.93 2.35 11.52
N SER A 242 -23.47 1.09 11.50
CA SER A 242 -23.79 0.10 12.53
C SER A 242 -22.58 -0.19 13.41
N ARG A 243 -22.85 -0.33 14.71
CA ARG A 243 -21.85 -0.57 15.75
C ARG A 243 -22.24 -1.82 16.52
N PRO A 244 -21.28 -2.62 17.02
CA PRO A 244 -21.59 -3.69 17.96
C PRO A 244 -22.17 -3.09 19.26
N ASN A 245 -23.25 -3.73 19.76
CA ASN A 245 -23.93 -3.36 21.01
C ASN A 245 -22.98 -3.35 22.22
#